data_AF-A0A7W6MKQ2-F1
#
_entry.id   AF-A0A7W6MKQ2-F1
#
_cell.length_a   1.000
_cell.length_b   1.000
_cell.length_c   1.000
_cell.angle_alpha   90.00
_cell.angle_beta   90.00
_cell.angle_gamma   90.00
#
_symmetry.space_group_name_H-M   'P 1'
#
loop_
_entity.id
_entity.type
_entity.pdbx_description
1 polymer ?
#
loop_
_entity_poly.entity_id
_entity_poly.type
_entity_poly.pdbx_seq_one_letter_code
_entity_poly.pdbx_strand_id
1 'polypeptide(L)'
;MRLRVKVKEHLGKRFDEEIRFFRGMMQGPKTVGSIVPTSSITAKRMASVIDMHSGLPVLELGPGTGAITKAILGRGVKPENLVAIEYSTDFHQHLLRTYPGVHFINGDAFDLKTTLGALGEQTFDCVISCIPLLNFPMAMRVSLLESLLDRLPAGRPVVQISYGAISPIAANPDRYHIQHFDFVMRNIPPAQLWIYRRG
;
A
#
# COMPACT_ATOMS: atom_id res chain seq x y z
N MET A 1 -16.02 -11.64 34.20
CA MET A 1 -15.57 -10.32 33.68
C MET A 1 -14.04 -10.13 33.59
N ARG A 2 -13.18 -10.93 34.28
CA ARG A 2 -11.72 -10.77 34.29
C ARG A 2 -10.92 -11.48 33.17
N LEU A 3 -11.50 -12.45 32.46
CA LEU A 3 -10.79 -13.21 31.40
C LEU A 3 -10.66 -12.44 30.08
N ARG A 4 -11.66 -11.63 29.74
CA ARG A 4 -11.75 -10.90 28.45
C ARG A 4 -10.74 -9.74 28.35
N VAL A 5 -10.33 -9.18 29.49
CA VAL A 5 -9.38 -8.06 29.57
C VAL A 5 -7.93 -8.54 29.36
N LYS A 6 -7.55 -9.67 29.99
CA LYS A 6 -6.20 -10.24 29.86
C LYS A 6 -5.86 -10.70 28.43
N VAL A 7 -6.86 -11.17 27.67
CA VAL A 7 -6.68 -11.57 26.26
C VAL A 7 -6.41 -10.36 25.37
N LYS A 8 -7.14 -9.25 25.56
CA LYS A 8 -6.89 -7.99 24.84
C LYS A 8 -5.50 -7.41 25.14
N GLU A 9 -5.06 -7.46 26.40
CA GLU A 9 -3.73 -6.99 26.80
C GLU A 9 -2.59 -7.86 26.25
N HIS A 10 -2.76 -9.18 26.21
CA HIS A 10 -1.74 -10.08 25.63
C HIS A 10 -1.65 -9.98 24.11
N LEU A 11 -2.78 -9.80 23.41
CA LEU A 11 -2.79 -9.54 21.98
C LEU A 11 -2.11 -8.20 21.68
N GLY A 12 -2.49 -7.12 22.35
CA GLY A 12 -1.90 -5.79 22.16
C GLY A 12 -0.38 -5.76 22.39
N LYS A 13 0.11 -6.44 23.44
CA LYS A 13 1.55 -6.51 23.71
C LYS A 13 2.36 -7.25 22.64
N ARG A 14 1.80 -8.34 22.08
CA ARG A 14 2.43 -9.09 20.97
C ARG A 14 2.45 -8.28 19.67
N PHE A 15 1.36 -7.57 19.38
CA PHE A 15 1.26 -6.65 18.24
C PHE A 15 2.25 -5.48 18.34
N ASP A 16 2.36 -4.86 19.52
CA ASP A 16 3.29 -3.74 19.74
C ASP A 16 4.77 -4.20 19.68
N GLU A 17 5.08 -5.42 20.14
CA GLU A 17 6.42 -6.02 20.01
C GLU A 17 6.77 -6.36 18.57
N GLU A 18 5.82 -6.92 17.79
CA GLU A 18 6.00 -7.16 16.36
C GLU A 18 6.23 -5.83 15.62
N ILE A 19 5.39 -4.82 15.82
CA ILE A 19 5.54 -3.48 15.22
C ILE A 19 6.88 -2.83 15.60
N ARG A 20 7.32 -2.95 16.87
CA ARG A 20 8.65 -2.46 17.31
C ARG A 20 9.80 -3.22 16.66
N PHE A 21 9.66 -4.54 16.48
CA PHE A 21 10.66 -5.36 15.80
C PHE A 21 10.78 -4.98 14.31
N PHE A 22 9.65 -4.72 13.64
CA PHE A 22 9.63 -4.26 12.24
C PHE A 22 10.16 -2.82 12.07
N ARG A 23 9.82 -1.91 12.99
CA ARG A 23 10.42 -0.57 13.06
C ARG A 23 11.95 -0.66 13.17
N GLY A 24 12.46 -1.61 13.95
CA GLY A 24 13.89 -1.92 14.04
C GLY A 24 14.49 -2.50 12.75
N MET A 25 13.77 -3.38 12.04
CA MET A 25 14.24 -3.97 10.78
C MET A 25 14.25 -2.97 9.61
N MET A 26 13.35 -1.98 9.60
CA MET A 26 13.39 -0.88 8.62
C MET A 26 14.45 0.19 8.94
N GLN A 27 14.96 0.22 10.18
CA GLN A 27 16.03 1.13 10.63
C GLN A 27 17.43 0.50 10.61
N GLY A 28 17.55 -0.80 10.32
CA GLY A 28 18.82 -1.52 10.29
C GLY A 28 19.63 -1.25 9.01
N PRO A 29 20.89 -0.80 9.10
CA PRO A 29 21.76 -0.77 7.94
C PRO A 29 22.14 -2.21 7.59
N LYS A 30 21.71 -2.68 6.40
CA LYS A 30 22.01 -3.98 5.77
C LYS A 30 21.04 -5.16 6.02
N THR A 31 19.75 -4.90 6.21
CA THR A 31 18.69 -5.93 5.98
C THR A 31 17.63 -5.42 5.00
N VAL A 32 18.04 -4.55 4.08
CA VAL A 32 17.32 -4.29 2.84
C VAL A 32 17.47 -5.54 1.98
N GLY A 33 16.57 -6.51 2.16
CA GLY A 33 16.26 -7.44 1.08
C GLY A 33 15.88 -6.58 -0.10
N SER A 34 16.82 -6.42 -1.04
CA SER A 34 16.81 -5.53 -2.20
C SER A 34 15.44 -4.90 -2.47
N ILE A 35 15.31 -3.59 -2.28
CA ILE A 35 14.27 -2.83 -2.96
C ILE A 35 14.59 -2.98 -4.43
N VAL A 36 14.11 -4.08 -5.03
CA VAL A 36 14.15 -4.25 -6.46
C VAL A 36 13.20 -3.16 -6.95
N PRO A 37 13.70 -2.18 -7.71
CA PRO A 37 12.83 -1.16 -8.27
C PRO A 37 11.77 -1.88 -9.11
N THR A 38 10.50 -1.63 -8.80
CA THR A 38 9.37 -2.13 -9.60
C THR A 38 9.63 -1.78 -11.05
N SER A 39 9.61 -2.78 -11.92
CA SER A 39 9.90 -2.55 -13.34
C SER A 39 8.94 -1.50 -13.91
N SER A 40 9.39 -0.72 -14.89
CA SER A 40 8.54 0.29 -15.53
C SER A 40 7.28 -0.32 -16.16
N ILE A 41 7.35 -1.58 -16.60
CA ILE A 41 6.24 -2.34 -17.15
C ILE A 41 5.23 -2.66 -16.04
N THR A 42 5.72 -3.21 -14.91
CA THR A 42 4.88 -3.49 -13.74
C THR A 42 4.21 -2.23 -13.21
N ALA A 43 4.96 -1.13 -13.06
CA ALA A 43 4.46 0.14 -12.58
C ALA A 43 3.35 0.71 -13.48
N LYS A 44 3.56 0.72 -14.81
CA LYS A 44 2.54 1.12 -15.79
C LYS A 44 1.31 0.23 -15.74
N ARG A 45 1.49 -1.08 -15.56
CA ARG A 45 0.39 -2.03 -15.45
C ARG A 45 -0.45 -1.76 -14.20
N MET A 46 0.19 -1.54 -13.05
CA MET A 46 -0.50 -1.16 -11.81
C MET A 46 -1.27 0.16 -11.98
N ALA A 47 -0.65 1.19 -12.58
CA ALA A 47 -1.29 2.48 -12.85
C ALA A 47 -2.42 2.40 -13.91
N SER A 48 -2.54 1.32 -14.67
CA SER A 48 -3.58 1.19 -15.70
C SER A 48 -5.00 1.07 -15.16
N VAL A 49 -5.18 0.80 -13.86
CA VAL A 49 -6.51 0.72 -13.22
C VAL A 49 -7.15 2.07 -12.91
N ILE A 50 -6.37 3.15 -12.99
CA ILE A 50 -6.81 4.51 -12.67
C ILE A 50 -7.90 4.91 -13.65
N ASP A 51 -9.04 5.35 -13.12
CA ASP A 51 -10.08 5.96 -13.91
C ASP A 51 -9.82 7.47 -13.98
N MET A 52 -9.37 7.93 -15.14
CA MET A 52 -9.05 9.34 -15.37
C MET A 52 -10.28 10.26 -15.37
N HIS A 53 -11.49 9.70 -15.39
CA HIS A 53 -12.75 10.44 -15.44
C HIS A 53 -13.46 10.51 -14.08
N SER A 54 -12.96 9.82 -13.05
CA SER A 54 -13.62 9.78 -11.74
C SER A 54 -13.58 11.11 -10.99
N GLY A 55 -12.61 11.98 -11.31
CA GLY A 55 -12.37 13.23 -10.61
C GLY A 55 -11.80 13.06 -9.19
N LEU A 56 -11.51 11.83 -8.76
CA LEU A 56 -10.98 11.51 -7.45
C LEU A 56 -9.44 11.38 -7.48
N PRO A 57 -8.75 11.68 -6.37
CA PRO A 57 -7.30 11.51 -6.28
C PRO A 57 -6.90 10.03 -6.20
N VAL A 58 -5.64 9.72 -6.49
CA VAL A 58 -5.05 8.38 -6.35
C VAL A 58 -4.25 8.30 -5.04
N LEU A 59 -4.35 7.17 -4.33
CA LEU A 59 -3.51 6.87 -3.18
C LEU A 59 -2.42 5.86 -3.54
N GLU A 60 -1.16 6.21 -3.30
CA GLU A 60 0.00 5.33 -3.44
C GLU A 60 0.55 4.96 -2.06
N LEU A 61 0.84 3.67 -1.84
CA LEU A 61 1.45 3.18 -0.61
C LEU A 61 2.84 2.58 -0.85
N GLY A 62 3.84 3.11 -0.15
CA GLY A 62 5.23 2.69 -0.29
C GLY A 62 5.82 3.03 -1.66
N PRO A 63 5.84 4.31 -2.07
CA PRO A 63 6.41 4.74 -3.35
C PRO A 63 7.90 4.40 -3.49
N GLY A 64 8.66 4.31 -2.39
CA GLY A 64 10.08 3.96 -2.40
C GLY A 64 10.90 4.89 -3.30
N THR A 65 11.48 4.35 -4.38
CA THR A 65 12.24 5.12 -5.37
C THR A 65 11.36 5.90 -6.36
N GLY A 66 10.03 5.78 -6.29
CA GLY A 66 9.08 6.54 -7.10
C GLY A 66 8.80 5.94 -8.48
N ALA A 67 9.09 4.66 -8.70
CA ALA A 67 8.81 4.00 -9.98
C ALA A 67 7.31 3.98 -10.32
N ILE A 68 6.46 3.72 -9.32
CA ILE A 68 5.00 3.72 -9.46
C ILE A 68 4.48 5.15 -9.53
N THR A 69 4.93 6.05 -8.66
CA THR A 69 4.67 7.51 -8.75
C THR A 69 4.85 8.03 -10.18
N LYS A 70 6.00 7.74 -10.82
CA LYS A 70 6.27 8.12 -12.21
C LYS A 70 5.25 7.57 -13.20
N ALA A 71 4.82 6.33 -13.01
CA ALA A 71 3.82 5.69 -13.87
C ALA A 71 2.42 6.28 -13.68
N ILE A 72 2.04 6.63 -12.45
CA ILE A 72 0.78 7.32 -12.12
C ILE A 72 0.74 8.69 -12.80
N LEU A 73 1.79 9.50 -12.64
CA LEU A 73 1.89 10.80 -13.31
C LEU A 73 1.89 10.65 -14.83
N GLY A 74 2.61 9.66 -15.35
CA GLY A 74 2.64 9.34 -16.79
C GLY A 74 1.29 8.87 -17.36
N ARG A 75 0.35 8.43 -16.51
CA ARG A 75 -1.03 8.10 -16.90
C ARG A 75 -1.90 9.34 -17.13
N GLY A 76 -1.45 10.50 -16.63
CA GLY A 76 -2.12 11.80 -16.72
C GLY A 76 -2.66 12.32 -15.39
N VAL A 77 -2.41 11.64 -14.26
CA VAL A 77 -2.78 12.14 -12.94
C VAL A 77 -1.95 13.38 -12.64
N LYS A 78 -2.61 14.48 -12.29
CA LYS A 78 -1.92 15.71 -11.88
C LYS A 78 -1.19 15.48 -10.55
N PRO A 79 0.00 16.06 -10.33
CA PRO A 79 0.74 15.89 -9.08
C PRO A 79 -0.10 16.13 -7.81
N GLU A 80 -0.89 17.21 -7.78
CA GLU A 80 -1.76 17.56 -6.65
C GLU A 80 -2.90 16.56 -6.38
N ASN A 81 -3.20 15.69 -7.34
CA ASN A 81 -4.20 14.63 -7.24
C ASN A 81 -3.58 13.26 -6.89
N LEU A 82 -2.29 13.21 -6.56
CA LEU A 82 -1.61 12.01 -6.07
C LEU A 82 -1.21 12.21 -4.61
N VAL A 83 -1.74 11.35 -3.74
CA VAL A 83 -1.33 11.26 -2.33
C VAL A 83 -0.50 10.00 -2.17
N ALA A 84 0.66 10.11 -1.55
CA ALA A 84 1.57 8.98 -1.40
C ALA A 84 2.12 8.89 0.03
N ILE A 85 1.97 7.72 0.66
CA ILE A 85 2.47 7.46 2.02
C ILE A 85 3.77 6.66 1.94
N GLU A 86 4.85 7.23 2.47
CA GLU A 86 6.17 6.61 2.55
C GLU A 86 6.66 6.55 4.00
N TYR A 87 7.10 5.37 4.43
CA TYR A 87 7.57 5.17 5.80
C TYR A 87 9.00 5.67 6.00
N SER A 88 9.88 5.43 5.02
CA SER A 88 11.28 5.84 5.10
C SER A 88 11.43 7.34 4.86
N THR A 89 11.98 8.04 5.85
CA THR A 89 12.28 9.47 5.72
C THR A 89 13.23 9.75 4.55
N ASP A 90 14.21 8.87 4.28
CA ASP A 90 15.16 9.07 3.18
C ASP A 90 14.48 9.01 1.81
N PHE A 91 13.62 8.01 1.58
CA PHE A 91 12.83 7.93 0.35
C PHE A 91 11.85 9.08 0.24
N HIS A 92 11.17 9.45 1.32
CA HIS A 92 10.29 10.60 1.35
C HIS A 92 11.01 11.89 0.91
N GLN A 93 12.21 12.16 1.47
CA GLN A 93 13.01 13.33 1.07
C GLN A 93 13.47 13.27 -0.39
N HIS A 94 13.82 12.09 -0.88
CA HIS A 94 14.12 11.89 -2.30
C HIS A 94 12.90 12.21 -3.19
N LEU A 95 11.73 11.68 -2.84
CA LEU A 95 10.48 11.84 -3.59
C LEU A 95 10.05 13.31 -3.68
N LEU A 96 10.13 14.06 -2.57
CA LEU A 96 9.85 15.49 -2.55
C LEU A 96 10.69 16.30 -3.55
N ARG A 97 11.97 15.91 -3.74
CA ARG A 97 12.86 16.56 -4.72
C ARG A 97 12.57 16.11 -6.15
N THR A 98 12.21 14.85 -6.35
CA THR A 98 12.05 14.25 -7.68
C THR A 98 10.69 14.58 -8.31
N TYR A 99 9.62 14.68 -7.51
CA TYR A 99 8.26 14.89 -8.00
C TYR A 99 7.57 16.07 -7.27
N PRO A 100 7.98 17.31 -7.54
CA PRO A 100 7.36 18.48 -6.93
C PRO A 100 5.85 18.53 -7.25
N GLY A 101 5.05 18.93 -6.26
CA GLY A 101 3.59 19.04 -6.35
C GLY A 101 2.82 17.79 -5.94
N VAL A 102 3.47 16.62 -5.84
CA VAL A 102 2.84 15.41 -5.28
C VAL A 102 2.70 15.54 -3.76
N HIS A 103 1.56 15.09 -3.22
CA HIS A 103 1.30 15.10 -1.78
C HIS A 103 1.95 13.88 -1.10
N PHE A 104 3.25 13.97 -0.82
CA PHE A 104 3.95 12.95 -0.05
C PHE A 104 3.74 13.14 1.46
N ILE A 105 3.47 12.04 2.16
CA ILE A 105 3.33 11.98 3.61
C ILE A 105 4.39 11.00 4.14
N ASN A 106 5.27 11.45 5.03
CA ASN A 106 6.15 10.55 5.75
C ASN A 106 5.41 9.93 6.93
N GLY A 107 4.98 8.67 6.83
CA GLY A 107 4.16 8.04 7.87
C GLY A 107 3.91 6.55 7.67
N ASP A 108 3.09 5.98 8.56
CA ASP A 108 2.78 4.56 8.57
C ASP A 108 1.45 4.27 7.85
N ALA A 109 1.52 3.48 6.79
CA ALA A 109 0.34 3.05 6.05
C ALA A 109 -0.55 2.08 6.84
N PHE A 110 -0.06 1.42 7.90
CA PHE A 110 -0.91 0.59 8.77
C PHE A 110 -1.71 1.42 9.78
N ASP A 111 -1.38 2.70 9.97
CA ASP A 111 -2.17 3.68 10.71
C ASP A 111 -2.69 4.78 9.77
N LEU A 112 -3.48 4.38 8.76
CA LEU A 112 -3.99 5.31 7.74
C LEU A 112 -4.73 6.51 8.33
N LYS A 113 -5.50 6.31 9.40
CA LYS A 113 -6.33 7.37 9.97
C LYS A 113 -5.45 8.49 10.52
N THR A 114 -4.42 8.14 11.29
CA THR A 114 -3.48 9.14 11.82
C THR A 114 -2.61 9.70 10.70
N THR A 115 -2.07 8.84 9.83
CA THR A 115 -1.12 9.24 8.79
C THR A 115 -1.73 10.18 7.75
N LEU A 116 -2.99 9.98 7.34
CA LEU A 116 -3.66 10.86 6.38
C LEU A 116 -4.03 12.23 6.99
N GLY A 117 -4.15 12.33 8.32
CA GLY A 117 -4.47 13.58 9.02
C GLY A 117 -5.72 14.26 8.46
N ALA A 118 -5.56 15.45 7.88
CA ALA A 118 -6.65 16.21 7.27
C ALA A 118 -7.33 15.49 6.08
N LEU A 119 -6.62 14.55 5.43
CA LEU A 119 -7.14 13.69 4.37
C LEU A 119 -7.78 12.40 4.94
N GLY A 120 -8.00 12.32 6.26
CA GLY A 120 -8.51 11.15 6.95
C GLY A 120 -9.92 10.72 6.54
N GLU A 121 -10.69 11.57 5.86
CA GLU A 121 -12.00 11.25 5.28
C GLU A 121 -11.98 11.30 3.73
N GLN A 122 -10.80 11.48 3.12
CA GLN A 122 -10.66 11.53 1.67
C GLN A 122 -11.06 10.20 1.04
N THR A 123 -11.92 10.29 0.03
CA THR A 123 -12.24 9.19 -0.88
C THR A 123 -11.30 9.25 -2.09
N PHE A 124 -10.80 8.09 -2.53
CA PHE A 124 -9.84 7.97 -3.62
C PHE A 124 -10.42 7.21 -4.82
N ASP A 125 -9.87 7.45 -6.00
CA ASP A 125 -10.16 6.72 -7.22
C ASP A 125 -9.74 5.25 -7.08
N CYS A 126 -8.52 5.01 -6.63
CA CYS A 126 -7.97 3.69 -6.40
C CYS A 126 -6.79 3.78 -5.44
N VAL A 127 -6.37 2.63 -4.91
CA VAL A 127 -5.11 2.50 -4.18
C VAL A 127 -4.12 1.66 -4.98
N ILE A 128 -2.87 2.11 -5.07
CA ILE A 128 -1.77 1.35 -5.66
C ILE A 128 -0.71 1.12 -4.58
N SER A 129 -0.48 -0.14 -4.21
CA SER A 129 0.37 -0.51 -3.08
C SER A 129 1.58 -1.33 -3.50
N CYS A 130 2.75 -0.91 -3.03
CA CYS A 130 4.02 -1.62 -3.15
C CYS A 130 4.57 -2.12 -1.81
N ILE A 131 3.79 -2.02 -0.73
CA ILE A 131 4.20 -2.52 0.59
C ILE A 131 4.42 -4.04 0.51
N PRO A 132 5.52 -4.60 1.04
CA PRO A 132 5.80 -6.03 1.03
C PRO A 132 4.93 -6.78 2.06
N LEU A 133 3.63 -6.95 1.76
CA LEU A 133 2.63 -7.47 2.69
C LEU A 133 2.95 -8.86 3.27
N LEU A 134 3.73 -9.68 2.57
CA LEU A 134 4.14 -11.00 3.06
C LEU A 134 5.02 -10.94 4.32
N ASN A 135 5.63 -9.79 4.60
CA ASN A 135 6.41 -9.57 5.82
C ASN A 135 5.52 -9.36 7.05
N PHE A 136 4.21 -9.20 6.88
CA PHE A 136 3.28 -8.85 7.96
C PHE A 136 2.36 -10.04 8.30
N PRO A 137 1.86 -10.13 9.55
CA PRO A 137 0.82 -11.09 9.92
C PRO A 137 -0.44 -10.92 9.05
N MET A 138 -1.12 -12.03 8.72
CA MET A 138 -2.32 -12.00 7.87
C MET A 138 -3.40 -11.02 8.40
N ALA A 139 -3.60 -10.97 9.72
CA ALA A 139 -4.55 -10.06 10.35
C ALA A 139 -4.26 -8.57 10.03
N MET A 140 -2.99 -8.17 10.02
CA MET A 140 -2.59 -6.81 9.67
C MET A 140 -2.83 -6.52 8.18
N ARG A 141 -2.55 -7.49 7.30
CA ARG A 141 -2.80 -7.33 5.85
C ARG A 141 -4.29 -7.16 5.55
N VAL A 142 -5.14 -7.97 6.19
CA VAL A 142 -6.60 -7.86 6.06
C VAL A 142 -7.10 -6.53 6.62
N SER A 143 -6.62 -6.13 7.80
CA SER A 143 -6.97 -4.84 8.42
C SER A 143 -6.59 -3.65 7.53
N LEU A 144 -5.39 -3.68 6.94
CA LEU A 144 -4.96 -2.66 5.98
C LEU A 144 -5.88 -2.65 4.75
N LEU A 145 -6.13 -3.81 4.13
CA LEU A 145 -7.00 -3.90 2.95
C LEU A 145 -8.38 -3.30 3.22
N GLU A 146 -9.01 -3.66 4.35
CA GLU A 146 -10.33 -3.15 4.69
C GLU A 146 -10.33 -1.64 4.90
N SER A 147 -9.32 -1.13 5.61
CA SER A 147 -9.15 0.32 5.82
C SER A 147 -8.91 1.08 4.51
N LEU A 148 -8.33 0.43 3.49
CA LEU A 148 -8.18 1.00 2.16
C LEU A 148 -9.49 0.97 1.38
N LEU A 149 -10.19 -0.16 1.39
CA LEU A 149 -11.48 -0.32 0.72
C LEU A 149 -12.57 0.59 1.30
N ASP A 150 -12.50 0.93 2.60
CA ASP A 150 -13.39 1.91 3.24
C ASP A 150 -13.25 3.34 2.65
N ARG A 151 -12.18 3.60 1.89
CA ARG A 151 -11.84 4.90 1.29
C ARG A 151 -12.07 4.94 -0.20
N LEU A 152 -12.65 3.89 -0.75
CA LEU A 152 -12.91 3.74 -2.16
C LEU A 152 -14.42 3.72 -2.41
N PRO A 153 -14.92 4.35 -3.48
CA PRO A 153 -16.27 4.10 -3.95
C PRO A 153 -16.46 2.61 -4.24
N ALA A 154 -17.71 2.14 -4.16
CA ALA A 154 -18.08 0.78 -4.56
C ALA A 154 -17.49 0.41 -5.94
N GLY A 155 -16.92 -0.78 -6.03
CA GLY A 155 -16.27 -1.32 -7.23
C GLY A 155 -14.88 -0.76 -7.55
N ARG A 156 -14.40 0.27 -6.86
CA ARG A 156 -13.06 0.83 -7.11
C ARG A 156 -11.95 -0.05 -6.50
N PRO A 157 -10.78 -0.16 -7.17
CA PRO A 157 -9.81 -1.19 -6.81
C PRO A 157 -8.70 -0.74 -5.85
N VAL A 158 -8.25 -1.69 -5.03
CA VAL A 158 -6.89 -1.70 -4.47
C VAL A 158 -6.04 -2.63 -5.35
N VAL A 159 -4.92 -2.14 -5.87
CA VAL A 159 -3.93 -2.93 -6.61
C VAL A 159 -2.73 -3.19 -5.71
N GLN A 160 -2.33 -4.46 -5.61
CA GLN A 160 -1.21 -4.90 -4.80
C GLN A 160 -0.23 -5.74 -5.63
N ILE A 161 1.05 -5.40 -5.55
CA ILE A 161 2.13 -6.26 -6.02
C ILE A 161 2.54 -7.28 -4.94
N SER A 162 2.86 -8.51 -5.34
CA SER A 162 3.36 -9.55 -4.43
C SER A 162 4.34 -10.47 -5.15
N TYR A 163 5.28 -11.03 -4.40
CA TYR A 163 6.24 -12.02 -4.90
C TYR A 163 5.91 -13.45 -4.47
N GLY A 164 4.78 -13.64 -3.76
CA GLY A 164 4.26 -14.96 -3.40
C GLY A 164 3.47 -15.59 -4.56
N ALA A 165 3.38 -16.92 -4.58
CA ALA A 165 2.63 -17.66 -5.61
C ALA A 165 1.11 -17.42 -5.56
N ILE A 166 0.59 -17.04 -4.39
CA ILE A 166 -0.84 -16.76 -4.15
C ILE A 166 -1.03 -15.33 -3.63
N SER A 167 -2.29 -14.91 -3.54
CA SER A 167 -2.67 -13.62 -2.97
C SER A 167 -2.03 -13.42 -1.59
N PRO A 168 -1.39 -12.26 -1.33
CA PRO A 168 -0.84 -11.96 0.00
C PRO A 168 -1.93 -11.79 1.06
N ILE A 169 -3.19 -11.56 0.66
CA ILE A 169 -4.34 -11.41 1.57
C ILE A 169 -5.32 -12.56 1.34
N ALA A 170 -5.78 -13.19 2.41
CA ALA A 170 -6.73 -14.29 2.36
C ALA A 170 -8.08 -13.85 1.77
N ALA A 171 -8.80 -14.78 1.12
CA ALA A 171 -10.12 -14.51 0.57
C ALA A 171 -11.16 -14.30 1.69
N ASN A 172 -12.03 -13.30 1.50
CA ASN A 172 -13.21 -13.09 2.34
C ASN A 172 -14.37 -12.60 1.45
N PRO A 173 -15.10 -13.51 0.79
CA PRO A 173 -16.08 -13.16 -0.24
C PRO A 173 -17.25 -12.31 0.27
N ASP A 174 -17.53 -12.36 1.57
CA ASP A 174 -18.58 -11.54 2.20
C ASP A 174 -18.17 -10.07 2.34
N ARG A 175 -16.87 -9.75 2.20
CA ARG A 175 -16.32 -8.41 2.44
C ARG A 175 -15.61 -7.80 1.23
N TYR A 176 -14.97 -8.63 0.40
CA TYR A 176 -14.28 -8.19 -0.80
C TYR A 176 -14.04 -9.33 -1.79
N HIS A 177 -13.94 -8.95 -3.06
CA HIS A 177 -13.55 -9.85 -4.15
C HIS A 177 -12.05 -9.74 -4.41
N ILE A 178 -11.41 -10.88 -4.66
CA ILE A 178 -10.00 -10.97 -5.07
C ILE A 178 -9.96 -11.40 -6.52
N GLN A 179 -9.15 -10.70 -7.31
CA GLN A 179 -8.87 -11.03 -8.70
C GLN A 179 -7.35 -11.07 -8.91
N HIS A 180 -6.86 -12.15 -9.53
CA HIS A 180 -5.52 -12.15 -10.11
C HIS A 180 -5.51 -11.21 -11.32
N PHE A 181 -4.67 -10.18 -11.28
CA PHE A 181 -4.68 -9.12 -12.28
C PHE A 181 -3.66 -9.35 -13.38
N ASP A 182 -2.44 -9.73 -13.02
CA ASP A 182 -1.38 -10.00 -13.96
C ASP A 182 -0.23 -10.78 -13.33
N PHE A 183 0.59 -11.39 -14.17
CA PHE A 183 1.86 -11.98 -13.79
C PHE A 183 2.98 -11.37 -14.63
N VAL A 184 3.84 -10.57 -13.99
CA VAL A 184 4.87 -9.80 -14.70
C VAL A 184 6.23 -10.48 -14.54
N MET A 185 6.60 -11.29 -15.54
CA MET A 185 7.91 -11.95 -15.64
C MET A 185 9.07 -10.97 -15.77
N ARG A 186 8.84 -9.78 -16.35
CA ARG A 186 9.87 -8.74 -16.55
C ARG A 186 10.13 -7.91 -15.29
N ASN A 187 9.79 -8.45 -14.12
CA ASN A 187 10.19 -7.98 -12.81
C ASN A 187 11.14 -9.05 -12.24
N ILE A 188 12.20 -8.67 -11.52
CA ILE A 188 13.15 -9.63 -10.95
C ILE A 188 13.16 -9.46 -9.43
N PRO A 189 12.51 -10.33 -8.63
CA PRO A 189 11.83 -11.56 -9.05
C PRO A 189 10.49 -11.29 -9.77
N PRO A 190 9.93 -12.28 -10.50
CA PRO A 190 8.62 -12.16 -11.12
C PRO A 190 7.56 -11.75 -10.11
N ALA A 191 6.71 -10.80 -10.49
CA ALA A 191 5.71 -10.24 -9.60
C ALA A 191 4.30 -10.67 -10.00
N GLN A 192 3.49 -11.04 -9.01
CA GLN A 192 2.05 -11.18 -9.13
C GLN A 192 1.38 -9.84 -8.83
N LEU A 193 0.40 -9.46 -9.65
CA LEU A 193 -0.48 -8.32 -9.36
C LEU A 193 -1.86 -8.84 -8.98
N TRP A 194 -2.42 -8.25 -7.92
CA TRP A 194 -3.72 -8.61 -7.38
C TRP A 194 -4.60 -7.37 -7.30
N ILE A 195 -5.88 -7.54 -7.62
CA ILE A 195 -6.91 -6.52 -7.40
C ILE A 195 -7.88 -7.00 -6.31
N TYR A 196 -8.21 -6.08 -5.41
CA TYR A 196 -9.25 -6.23 -4.42
C TYR A 196 -10.33 -5.16 -4.63
N ARG A 197 -11.60 -5.55 -4.52
CA ARG A 197 -12.75 -4.65 -4.65
C ARG A 197 -13.81 -4.96 -3.60
N ARG A 198 -14.54 -3.94 -3.18
CA ARG A 198 -15.79 -4.08 -2.42
C ARG A 198 -16.96 -3.65 -3.31
N GLY A 199 -18.03 -4.43 -3.31
CA GLY A 199 -19.25 -4.17 -4.09
C GLY A 199 -20.03 -2.97 -3.60
#